data_AF-A0A6I4TXK0-F1
#
_entry.id   AF-A0A6I4TXK0-F1
#
_cell.length_a   1.000
_cell.length_b   1.000
_cell.length_c   1.000
_cell.angle_alpha   90.00
_cell.angle_beta   90.00
_cell.angle_gamma   90.00
#
_symmetry.space_group_name_H-M   'P 1'
#
loop_
_entity.id
_entity.type
_entity.pdbx_description
1 polymer ?
#
loop_
_entity_poly.entity_id
_entity_poly.type
_entity_poly.pdbx_seq_one_letter_code
_entity_poly.pdbx_strand_id
1 'polypeptide(L)' 'MTDGVLAGAKGANWQAMLRYGLEAGDLDADGEGVAEAIEARLRTGRPLAAQDWIARQDVELGRRLLPGKPGPKPKRA' A
#
# COMPACT_ATOMS: atom_id res chain seq x y z
N MET A 1 9.56 14.37 11.19
CA MET A 1 8.51 14.87 10.28
C MET A 1 8.24 13.77 9.25
N THR A 2 7.36 12.80 9.56
CA THR A 2 7.17 11.57 8.73
C THR A 2 5.71 11.11 8.59
N ASP A 3 4.72 11.79 9.19
CA ASP A 3 3.34 11.29 9.23
C ASP A 3 2.52 11.48 7.94
N GLY A 4 2.71 12.60 7.23
CA GLY A 4 1.83 12.97 6.10
C GLY A 4 1.85 11.99 4.92
N VAL A 5 2.97 11.31 4.68
CA VAL A 5 3.12 10.40 3.53
C VAL A 5 2.66 8.99 3.84
N LEU A 6 2.89 8.51 5.06
CA LEU A 6 2.28 7.26 5.53
C LEU A 6 0.76 7.38 5.47
N ALA A 7 0.21 8.55 5.80
CA ALA A 7 -1.21 8.84 5.65
C ALA A 7 -1.64 8.84 4.16
N GLY A 8 -0.89 9.47 3.26
CA GLY A 8 -1.19 9.49 1.82
C GLY A 8 -1.18 8.10 1.17
N ALA A 9 -0.18 7.26 1.49
CA ALA A 9 -0.08 5.89 1.00
C ALA A 9 -1.22 4.99 1.52
N LYS A 10 -1.58 5.14 2.80
CA LYS A 10 -2.75 4.46 3.37
C LYS A 10 -4.05 4.90 2.68
N GLY A 11 -4.20 6.19 2.36
CA GLY A 11 -5.35 6.70 1.60
C GLY A 11 -5.49 6.11 0.21
N ALA A 12 -4.39 5.94 -0.53
CA ALA A 12 -4.42 5.34 -1.87
C ALA A 12 -4.79 3.85 -1.83
N ASN A 13 -4.18 3.09 -0.92
CA ASN A 13 -4.52 1.67 -0.73
C ASN A 13 -5.98 1.50 -0.26
N TRP A 14 -6.46 2.38 0.63
CA TRP A 14 -7.85 2.40 1.10
C TRP A 14 -8.86 2.65 -0.02
N GLN A 15 -8.60 3.64 -0.87
CA GLN A 15 -9.45 3.90 -2.04
C GLN A 15 -9.49 2.72 -3.00
N ALA A 16 -8.35 2.03 -3.18
CA ALA A 16 -8.31 0.80 -3.96
C ALA A 16 -9.17 -0.30 -3.31
N MET A 17 -9.03 -0.55 -2.00
CA MET A 17 -9.88 -1.51 -1.28
C MET A 17 -11.38 -1.22 -1.46
N LEU A 18 -11.80 0.03 -1.30
CA LEU A 18 -13.20 0.43 -1.50
C LEU A 18 -13.68 0.23 -2.93
N ARG A 19 -12.84 0.54 -3.92
CA ARG A 19 -13.17 0.36 -5.34
C ARG A 19 -13.44 -1.11 -5.70
N TYR A 20 -12.77 -2.04 -5.02
CA TYR A 20 -12.90 -3.47 -5.24
C TYR A 20 -13.77 -4.18 -4.19
N GLY A 21 -14.59 -3.43 -3.42
CA GLY A 21 -15.57 -4.01 -2.50
C GLY A 21 -14.99 -4.69 -1.25
N LEU A 22 -13.72 -4.46 -0.92
CA LEU A 22 -12.98 -5.24 0.08
C LEU A 22 -13.52 -5.13 1.52
N GLU A 23 -14.19 -4.03 1.86
CA GLU A 23 -14.64 -3.70 3.22
C GLU A 23 -15.90 -4.46 3.66
N ALA A 24 -16.70 -4.98 2.71
CA ALA A 24 -18.02 -5.55 2.99
C ALA A 24 -18.12 -7.07 2.74
N GLY A 25 -17.01 -7.74 2.40
CA GLY A 25 -16.97 -9.19 2.14
C GLY A 25 -17.43 -9.60 0.75
N ASP A 26 -17.66 -8.65 -0.16
CA ASP A 26 -18.12 -8.90 -1.53
C ASP A 26 -16.92 -8.98 -2.49
N LEU A 27 -16.03 -9.92 -2.19
CA LEU A 27 -14.81 -10.17 -2.94
C LEU A 27 -15.09 -11.10 -4.12
N ASP A 28 -15.04 -10.56 -5.34
CA ASP A 28 -14.84 -11.39 -6.53
C ASP A 28 -13.36 -11.78 -6.67
N ALA A 29 -13.05 -12.70 -7.59
CA ALA A 29 -11.68 -13.19 -7.80
C ALA A 29 -10.69 -12.06 -8.14
N ASP A 30 -11.17 -10.99 -8.80
CA ASP A 30 -10.36 -9.82 -9.13
C ASP A 30 -10.07 -8.98 -7.89
N GLY A 31 -11.06 -8.81 -7.01
CA GLY A 31 -10.91 -8.16 -5.71
C GLY A 31 -9.93 -8.91 -4.81
N GLU A 32 -9.94 -10.24 -4.80
CA GLU A 32 -9.08 -11.06 -3.94
C GLU A 32 -7.60 -10.87 -4.33
N GLY A 33 -7.32 -10.87 -5.63
CA GLY A 33 -5.99 -10.57 -6.16
C GLY A 33 -5.52 -9.15 -5.84
N VAL A 34 -6.44 -8.16 -5.86
CA VAL A 34 -6.12 -6.79 -5.47
C VAL A 34 -5.86 -6.68 -3.96
N ALA A 35 -6.63 -7.37 -3.13
CA ALA A 35 -6.42 -7.45 -1.68
C ALA A 35 -5.00 -7.92 -1.36
N GLU A 36 -4.60 -9.04 -1.98
CA GLU A 36 -3.27 -9.63 -1.82
C GLU A 36 -2.18 -8.66 -2.30
N ALA A 37 -2.40 -8.00 -3.44
CA ALA A 37 -1.46 -7.00 -3.95
C ALA A 37 -1.30 -5.79 -3.00
N ILE A 38 -2.39 -5.31 -2.40
CA ILE A 38 -2.38 -4.22 -1.41
C ILE A 38 -1.63 -4.67 -0.15
N GLU A 39 -1.92 -5.86 0.38
CA GLU A 39 -1.21 -6.40 1.55
C GLU A 39 0.29 -6.57 1.31
N ALA A 40 0.68 -7.13 0.16
CA ALA A 40 2.07 -7.27 -0.24
C ALA A 40 2.76 -5.91 -0.32
N ARG A 41 2.06 -4.89 -0.84
CA ARG A 41 2.55 -3.51 -0.97
C ARG A 41 2.68 -2.81 0.38
N LEU A 42 1.72 -2.99 1.30
CA LEU A 42 1.80 -2.52 2.68
C LEU A 42 3.03 -3.08 3.42
N ARG A 43 3.36 -4.35 3.21
CA ARG A 43 4.59 -4.96 3.79
C ARG A 43 5.88 -4.35 3.25
N THR A 44 5.89 -3.90 2.00
CA THR A 44 7.06 -3.26 1.37
C THR A 44 7.09 -1.75 1.55
N GLY A 45 6.01 -1.12 2.01
CA GLY A 45 5.92 0.34 2.16
C GLY A 45 5.80 1.10 0.84
N ARG A 46 5.67 0.41 -0.31
CA ARG A 46 5.39 1.04 -1.60
C ARG A 46 3.90 0.87 -1.92
N PRO A 47 3.12 1.96 -2.05
CA PRO A 47 1.67 1.87 -2.26
C PRO A 47 1.29 1.32 -3.63
N LEU A 48 0.07 0.76 -3.71
CA LEU A 48 -0.54 0.34 -4.96
C LEU A 48 -1.24 1.56 -5.59
N ALA A 49 -0.49 2.31 -6.38
CA ALA A 49 -0.96 3.53 -7.03
C ALA A 49 -0.39 3.67 -8.46
N ALA A 50 -0.95 4.58 -9.25
CA ALA A 50 -0.42 4.92 -10.56
C ALA A 50 1.05 5.38 -10.48
N GLN A 51 1.87 5.04 -11.48
CA GLN A 51 3.30 5.37 -11.46
C GLN A 51 3.56 6.87 -11.33
N ASP A 52 2.75 7.71 -11.99
CA ASP A 52 2.90 9.18 -11.93
C ASP A 52 2.66 9.72 -10.52
N TRP A 53 1.69 9.14 -9.80
CA TRP A 53 1.45 9.48 -8.40
C TRP A 53 2.63 9.07 -7.53
N ILE A 54 3.19 7.88 -7.74
CA ILE A 54 4.38 7.40 -7.01
C ILE A 54 5.58 8.30 -7.28
N ALA A 55 5.80 8.70 -8.54
CA ALA A 55 6.88 9.61 -8.92
C ALA A 55 6.71 10.98 -8.26
N ARG A 56 5.48 11.51 -8.20
CA ARG A 56 5.18 12.75 -7.48
C ARG A 56 5.48 12.62 -6.00
N GLN A 57 5.13 11.50 -5.38
CA GLN A 57 5.44 11.25 -3.97
C GLN A 57 6.95 11.14 -3.71
N ASP A 58 7.71 10.49 -4.58
CA ASP A 58 9.18 10.40 -4.46
C ASP A 58 9.82 11.80 -4.45
N VAL A 59 9.29 12.72 -5.27
CA VAL A 59 9.74 14.13 -5.33
C VAL A 59 9.31 14.91 -4.09
N GLU A 60 8.04 14.86 -3.71
CA GLU A 60 7.49 15.57 -2.54
C GLU A 60 8.20 15.15 -1.23
N LEU A 61 8.63 13.89 -1.16
CA LEU A 61 9.34 13.33 -0.02
C LEU A 61 10.84 13.63 0.02
N GLY A 62 11.43 14.03 -1.12
CA GLY A 62 12.87 14.06 -1.29
C GLY A 62 13.56 12.70 -1.07
N ARG A 63 12.80 11.59 -1.13
CA ARG A 63 13.32 10.23 -1.03
C ARG A 63 12.48 9.28 -1.87
N ARG A 64 13.15 8.30 -2.46
CA ARG A 64 12.49 7.22 -3.20
C ARG A 64 11.76 6.29 -2.23
N LEU A 65 10.48 6.03 -2.47
CA LEU A 65 9.68 5.00 -1.82
C LEU A 65 10.18 3.62 -2.28
N LEU A 66 11.32 3.21 -1.73
CA LEU A 66 11.90 1.88 -1.91
C LEU A 66 11.23 0.88 -0.95
N PRO A 67 11.28 -0.42 -1.27
CA PRO A 67 10.88 -1.46 -0.34
C PRO A 67 11.58 -1.24 1.01
N GLY A 68 10.80 -1.02 2.06
CA GLY A 68 11.31 -1.07 3.42
C GLY A 68 11.92 -2.45 3.69
N LYS A 69 12.90 -2.52 4.58
CA LYS A 69 13.41 -3.82 5.04
C LYS A 69 12.21 -4.64 5.57
N PRO A 70 12.07 -5.92 5.18
CA PRO A 70 11.06 -6.78 5.76
C PRO A 70 11.10 -6.68 7.28
N GLY A 71 9.92 -6.53 7.90
CA GLY A 71 9.80 -6.54 9.35
C GLY A 71 10.41 -7.81 9.97
N PRO A 72 10.76 -7.80 11.26
CA PRO A 72 11.29 -8.97 11.94
C PRO A 72 10.41 -10.19 11.68
N LYS A 73 11.02 -11.30 11.25
CA LYS A 73 10.31 -12.57 11.04
C LYS A 73 9.61 -12.94 12.36
N PRO A 74 8.32 -13.29 12.36
CA PRO A 74 7.62 -13.64 13.59
C PRO A 74 8.37 -14.79 14.28
N LYS A 75 8.76 -14.58 15.55
CA LYS A 75 9.28 -15.67 16.38
C LYS A 75 8.11 -16.61 16.63
N ARG A 76 8.24 -17.88 16.21
CA ARG A 76 7.33 -18.93 16.64
C ARG A 76 7.32 -18.96 18.18
N ALA A 77 6.13 -18.90 18.76
CA ALA A 77 5.90 -19.15 20.18
C ALA A 77 6.21 -20.62 20.51
#